data_AF-A0A659UTE4-F1
#
_entry.id   AF-A0A659UTE4-F1
#
_cell.length_a   1.000
_cell.length_b   1.000
_cell.length_c   1.000
_cell.angle_alpha   90.00
_cell.angle_beta   90.00
_cell.angle_gamma   90.00
#
_symmetry.space_group_name_H-M   'P 1'
#
loop_
_entity.id
_entity.type
_entity.pdbx_description
1 polymer ?
#
loop_
_entity_poly.entity_id
_entity_poly.type
_entity_poly.pdbx_seq_one_letter_code
_entity_poly.pdbx_strand_id
1 'polypeptide(L)'
;MTQVLDATRDRSGGYKVDVSRGERIGRVSSEWFSRPADERYLSLSELFAAVQIRTERSRTRTVDSAAIRVEASRDDAERLSLVLPGKDTPIIPTHWSFGQLASLVGAPTAYLRQLPAPLAGINLQYGLASHRAEQVKTLETEDGRIELRALTGPDYGRIFD
;
A
#
# COMPACT_ATOMS: atom_id res chain seq x y z
N MET A 1 -28.43 -39.34 -27.73
CA MET A 1 -27.41 -40.41 -27.84
C MET A 1 -26.12 -39.86 -27.25
N THR A 2 -25.89 -40.13 -25.96
CA THR A 2 -24.82 -39.54 -25.17
C THR A 2 -23.63 -40.49 -25.21
N GLN A 3 -22.52 -40.11 -25.85
CA GLN A 3 -21.28 -40.88 -25.77
C GLN A 3 -20.60 -40.57 -24.44
N VAL A 4 -20.48 -41.59 -23.60
CA VAL A 4 -19.62 -41.60 -22.42
C VAL A 4 -18.27 -42.17 -22.87
N LEU A 5 -17.22 -41.34 -22.82
CA LEU A 5 -15.85 -41.80 -23.00
C LEU A 5 -15.41 -42.55 -21.74
N ASP A 6 -15.20 -43.84 -21.88
CA ASP A 6 -14.74 -44.73 -20.83
C ASP A 6 -13.22 -44.54 -20.65
N ALA A 7 -12.82 -43.76 -19.65
CA ALA A 7 -11.42 -43.57 -19.31
C ALA A 7 -10.98 -44.71 -18.39
N THR A 8 -10.37 -45.74 -18.96
CA THR A 8 -9.69 -46.80 -18.19
C THR A 8 -8.62 -46.13 -17.31
N ARG A 9 -8.88 -46.06 -16.01
CA ARG A 9 -7.92 -45.57 -15.01
C ARG A 9 -6.85 -46.63 -14.78
N ASP A 10 -5.68 -46.43 -15.38
CA ASP A 10 -4.47 -47.09 -14.93
C ASP A 10 -4.02 -46.42 -13.61
N ARG A 11 -4.07 -47.18 -12.51
CA ARG A 11 -4.10 -46.67 -11.12
C ARG A 11 -2.73 -46.64 -10.42
N SER A 12 -1.60 -46.66 -11.14
CA SER A 12 -0.28 -46.64 -10.48
C SER A 12 0.85 -45.89 -11.21
N GLY A 13 0.56 -45.15 -12.28
CA GLY A 13 1.58 -44.35 -12.97
C GLY A 13 1.64 -42.92 -12.42
N GLY A 14 2.72 -42.56 -11.73
CA GLY A 14 3.01 -41.16 -11.41
C GLY A 14 3.00 -40.28 -12.67
N TYR A 15 2.66 -39.00 -12.53
CA TYR A 15 2.61 -38.06 -13.65
C TYR A 15 4.01 -37.95 -14.30
N LYS A 16 4.20 -38.58 -15.47
CA LYS A 16 5.46 -38.52 -16.20
C LYS A 16 5.55 -37.18 -16.92
N VAL A 17 6.35 -36.27 -16.38
CA VAL A 17 6.64 -34.98 -17.03
C VAL A 17 7.56 -35.24 -18.23
N ASP A 18 7.10 -34.88 -19.43
CA ASP A 18 7.93 -34.83 -20.63
C ASP A 18 8.65 -33.48 -20.69
N VAL A 19 9.92 -33.48 -20.28
CA VAL A 19 10.77 -32.27 -20.24
C VAL A 19 11.06 -31.67 -21.63
N SER A 20 10.79 -32.40 -22.72
CA SER A 20 10.99 -31.90 -24.09
C SER A 20 9.83 -31.03 -24.59
N ARG A 21 8.69 -31.06 -23.89
CA ARG A 21 7.47 -30.31 -24.25
C ARG A 21 7.27 -29.03 -23.43
N GLY A 22 8.17 -28.73 -22.49
CA GLY A 22 8.10 -27.55 -21.64
C GLY A 22 9.12 -26.48 -22.03
N GLU A 23 8.83 -25.23 -21.71
CA GLU A 23 9.78 -24.11 -21.82
C GLU A 23 10.32 -23.76 -20.42
N ARG A 24 11.59 -23.34 -20.34
CA ARG A 24 12.17 -22.82 -19.09
C ARG A 24 11.65 -21.41 -18.83
N ILE A 25 10.67 -21.28 -17.94
CA ILE A 25 10.18 -19.98 -17.46
C ILE A 25 11.10 -19.47 -16.34
N GLY A 26 12.21 -18.83 -16.69
CA GLY A 26 13.17 -18.25 -15.74
C GLY A 26 12.79 -16.90 -15.14
N ARG A 27 11.63 -16.35 -15.53
CA ARG A 27 11.18 -15.00 -15.16
C ARG A 27 11.04 -14.83 -13.65
N VAL A 28 10.40 -15.78 -12.96
CA VAL A 28 10.20 -15.74 -11.49
C VAL A 28 11.54 -15.70 -10.76
N SER A 29 12.51 -16.52 -11.16
CA SER A 29 13.85 -16.50 -10.57
C SER A 29 14.60 -15.20 -10.85
N SER A 30 14.41 -14.62 -12.03
CA SER A 30 15.06 -13.35 -12.42
C SER A 30 14.46 -12.16 -11.67
N GLU A 31 13.14 -12.12 -11.52
CA GLU A 31 12.42 -11.11 -10.73
C GLU A 31 12.83 -11.20 -9.25
N TRP A 32 12.90 -12.40 -8.67
CA TRP A 32 13.40 -12.59 -7.30
C TRP A 32 14.86 -12.15 -7.14
N PHE A 33 15.73 -12.52 -8.09
CA PHE A 33 17.14 -12.15 -8.04
C PHE A 33 17.36 -10.64 -8.16
N SER A 34 16.50 -9.95 -8.91
CA SER A 34 16.54 -8.48 -9.08
C SER A 34 16.06 -7.68 -7.87
N ARG A 35 15.47 -8.33 -6.86
CA ARG A 35 15.03 -7.63 -5.66
C ARG A 35 16.21 -7.12 -4.83
N PRO A 36 16.05 -5.96 -4.18
CA PRO A 36 16.95 -5.51 -3.12
C PRO A 36 17.18 -6.59 -2.06
N ALA A 37 18.34 -6.57 -1.41
CA ALA A 37 18.73 -7.60 -0.45
C ALA A 37 17.77 -7.71 0.75
N ASP A 38 17.21 -6.57 1.16
CA ASP A 38 16.20 -6.39 2.21
C ASP A 38 14.80 -6.90 1.82
N GLU A 39 14.57 -7.17 0.53
CA GLU A 39 13.33 -7.79 0.03
C GLU A 39 13.51 -9.25 -0.40
N ARG A 40 14.69 -9.83 -0.13
CA ARG A 40 15.08 -11.16 -0.59
C ARG A 40 15.28 -12.12 0.59
N TYR A 41 14.20 -12.81 0.95
CA TYR A 41 14.20 -13.77 2.05
C TYR A 41 14.70 -15.15 1.59
N LEU A 42 15.63 -15.75 2.33
CA LEU A 42 16.23 -17.05 2.03
C LEU A 42 15.49 -18.21 2.71
N SER A 43 14.55 -17.91 3.61
CA SER A 43 13.67 -18.90 4.24
C SER A 43 12.28 -18.34 4.55
N LEU A 44 11.30 -19.24 4.76
CA LEU A 44 9.96 -18.86 5.22
C LEU A 44 9.98 -18.21 6.61
N SER A 45 10.91 -18.61 7.48
CA SER A 45 11.06 -18.03 8.81
C SER A 45 11.56 -16.58 8.75
N GLU A 46 12.50 -16.27 7.85
CA GLU A 46 12.96 -14.89 7.61
C GLU A 46 11.84 -14.02 7.03
N LEU A 47 11.10 -14.54 6.05
CA LEU A 47 9.91 -13.86 5.52
C LEU A 47 8.89 -13.59 6.63
N PHE A 48 8.57 -14.61 7.44
CA PHE A 48 7.62 -14.49 8.54
C PHE A 48 8.05 -13.42 9.55
N ALA A 49 9.31 -13.43 9.98
CA ALA A 49 9.83 -12.45 10.92
C ALA A 49 9.75 -11.01 10.36
N ALA A 50 10.08 -10.82 9.07
CA ALA A 50 10.01 -9.52 8.42
C ALA A 50 8.56 -8.98 8.35
N VAL A 51 7.62 -9.82 7.91
CA VAL A 51 6.19 -9.47 7.82
C VAL A 51 5.59 -9.23 9.21
N GLN A 52 5.98 -10.03 10.20
CA GLN A 52 5.53 -9.88 11.58
C GLN A 52 5.98 -8.52 12.16
N ILE A 53 7.26 -8.18 12.04
CA ILE A 53 7.80 -6.88 12.50
C ILE A 53 7.06 -5.73 11.83
N ARG A 54 6.82 -5.84 10.52
CA ARG A 54 6.08 -4.81 9.77
C ARG A 54 4.64 -4.67 10.24
N THR A 55 3.98 -5.79 10.53
CA THR A 55 2.62 -5.82 11.07
C THR A 55 2.58 -5.17 12.46
N GLU A 56 3.53 -5.49 13.34
CA GLU A 56 3.62 -4.93 14.69
C GLU A 56 3.84 -3.40 14.68
N ARG A 57 4.57 -2.89 13.69
CA ARG A 57 4.80 -1.45 13.48
C ARG A 57 3.66 -0.74 12.74
N SER A 58 2.70 -1.49 12.21
CA SER A 58 1.58 -0.95 11.45
C SER A 58 0.41 -0.60 12.37
N ARG A 59 -0.18 0.57 12.17
CA ARG A 59 -1.40 1.00 12.88
C ARG A 59 -2.46 1.43 11.89
N THR A 60 -3.69 0.98 12.10
CA THR A 60 -4.83 1.45 11.30
C THR A 60 -5.80 2.25 12.16
N ARG A 61 -6.35 3.32 11.60
CA ARG A 61 -7.39 4.12 12.26
C ARG A 61 -8.49 4.46 11.26
N THR A 62 -9.73 4.53 11.75
CA THR A 62 -10.83 5.14 10.99
C THR A 62 -11.06 6.53 11.57
N VAL A 63 -10.95 7.55 10.73
CA VAL A 63 -11.06 8.96 11.13
C VAL A 63 -12.02 9.69 10.20
N ASP A 64 -12.64 10.76 10.70
CA ASP A 64 -13.34 11.70 9.83
C ASP A 64 -12.31 12.46 8.98
N SER A 65 -12.46 12.39 7.65
CA SER A 65 -11.59 13.10 6.71
C SER A 65 -11.57 14.61 6.96
N ALA A 66 -12.70 15.22 7.32
CA ALA A 66 -12.78 16.65 7.59
C ALA A 66 -12.00 17.07 8.85
N ALA A 67 -11.74 16.13 9.77
CA ALA A 67 -10.96 16.36 10.98
C ALA A 67 -9.44 16.20 10.77
N ILE A 68 -9.01 15.75 9.58
CA ILE A 68 -7.58 15.68 9.24
C ILE A 68 -7.06 17.10 9.00
N ARG A 69 -5.97 17.43 9.69
CA ARG A 69 -5.25 18.69 9.50
C ARG A 69 -4.03 18.48 8.63
N VAL A 70 -3.80 19.38 7.69
CA VAL A 70 -2.62 19.43 6.83
C VAL A 70 -1.69 20.52 7.32
N GLU A 71 -0.43 20.16 7.53
CA GLU A 71 0.61 21.08 7.98
C GLU A 71 1.75 21.09 6.97
N ALA A 72 2.18 22.28 6.59
CA ALA A 72 3.39 22.48 5.80
C ALA A 72 4.45 23.13 6.68
N SER A 73 5.69 22.67 6.53
CA SER A 73 6.83 23.28 7.21
C SER A 73 7.04 24.71 6.73
N ARG A 74 7.36 25.62 7.66
CA ARG A 74 7.73 27.00 7.32
C ARG A 74 9.17 27.10 6.83
N ASP A 75 10.01 26.17 7.27
CA ASP A 75 11.46 26.17 7.04
C ASP A 75 11.87 25.24 5.88
N ASP A 76 10.92 24.46 5.35
CA ASP A 76 11.14 23.50 4.27
C ASP A 76 9.93 23.47 3.33
N ALA A 77 10.10 24.01 2.13
CA ALA A 77 9.05 24.11 1.14
C ALA A 77 8.58 22.76 0.57
N GLU A 78 9.30 21.66 0.82
CA GLU A 78 8.93 20.32 0.34
C GLU A 78 8.25 19.47 1.42
N ARG A 79 8.28 19.92 2.68
CA ARG A 79 7.82 19.12 3.82
C ARG A 79 6.36 19.40 4.16
N LEU A 80 5.54 18.38 3.94
CA LEU A 80 4.13 18.32 4.31
C LEU A 80 3.87 17.14 5.25
N SER A 81 3.04 17.37 6.27
CA SER A 81 2.58 16.34 7.20
C SER A 81 1.09 16.47 7.51
N LEU A 82 0.53 15.41 8.09
CA LEU A 82 -0.87 15.32 8.47
C LEU A 82 -0.97 15.11 9.98
N VAL A 83 -1.92 15.77 10.61
CA VAL A 83 -2.30 15.54 12.00
C VAL A 83 -3.68 14.90 12.00
N LEU A 84 -3.75 13.66 12.50
CA LEU A 84 -5.00 12.90 12.60
C LEU A 84 -5.75 13.28 13.89
N PRO A 85 -7.09 13.23 13.91
CA PRO A 85 -7.85 13.50 15.13
C PRO A 85 -7.44 12.54 16.26
N GLY A 86 -7.22 13.10 17.45
CA GLY A 86 -6.78 12.34 18.63
C GLY A 86 -5.30 11.94 18.62
N LYS A 87 -4.48 12.49 17.71
CA LYS A 87 -3.05 12.23 17.65
C LYS A 87 -2.26 13.50 17.33
N ASP A 88 -1.43 13.94 18.27
CA ASP A 88 -0.64 15.17 18.09
C ASP A 88 0.64 14.95 17.28
N THR A 89 1.11 13.71 17.13
CA THR A 89 2.31 13.40 16.35
C THR A 89 2.01 13.51 14.85
N PRO A 90 2.70 14.39 14.10
CA PRO A 90 2.52 14.50 12.66
C PRO A 90 2.90 13.21 11.94
N ILE A 91 2.21 12.96 10.83
CA ILE A 91 2.40 11.78 9.98
C ILE A 91 2.74 12.26 8.57
N ILE A 92 3.79 11.70 7.97
CA ILE A 92 4.24 12.11 6.64
C ILE A 92 3.60 11.21 5.58
N PRO A 93 2.85 11.74 4.62
CA PRO A 93 2.34 10.93 3.52
C PRO A 93 3.48 10.46 2.61
N THR A 94 3.45 9.17 2.27
CA THR A 94 4.24 8.65 1.15
C THR A 94 3.74 9.23 -0.18
N HIS A 95 4.55 9.05 -1.23
CA HIS A 95 4.14 9.44 -2.59
C HIS A 95 2.79 8.83 -3.01
N TRP A 96 2.53 7.58 -2.60
CA TRP A 96 1.28 6.87 -2.87
C TRP A 96 0.12 7.45 -2.07
N SER A 97 0.24 7.55 -0.74
CA SER A 97 -0.85 8.03 0.12
C SER A 97 -1.16 9.51 -0.10
N PHE A 98 -0.18 10.33 -0.49
CA PHE A 98 -0.42 11.69 -0.98
C PHE A 98 -1.36 11.69 -2.18
N GLY A 99 -1.13 10.80 -3.14
CA GLY A 99 -2.02 10.64 -4.30
C GLY A 99 -3.42 10.17 -3.90
N GLN A 100 -3.52 9.29 -2.91
CA GLN A 100 -4.83 8.87 -2.38
C GLN A 100 -5.57 10.04 -1.70
N LEU A 101 -4.87 10.85 -0.91
CA LEU A 101 -5.43 12.04 -0.26
C LEU A 101 -5.89 13.08 -1.28
N ALA A 102 -5.10 13.36 -2.31
CA ALA A 102 -5.47 14.27 -3.39
C ALA A 102 -6.72 13.78 -4.15
N SER A 103 -6.76 12.49 -4.49
CA SER A 103 -7.93 11.88 -5.12
C SER A 103 -9.18 11.92 -4.24
N LEU A 104 -9.04 11.73 -2.92
CA LEU A 104 -10.16 11.82 -1.97
C LEU A 104 -10.85 13.18 -2.05
N VAL A 105 -10.07 14.27 -2.19
CA VAL A 105 -10.61 15.62 -2.25
C VAL A 105 -10.88 16.12 -3.68
N GLY A 106 -10.79 15.23 -4.67
CA GLY A 106 -11.01 15.57 -6.09
C GLY A 106 -9.93 16.47 -6.71
N ALA A 107 -8.74 16.56 -6.11
CA ALA A 107 -7.66 17.43 -6.58
C ALA A 107 -6.70 16.70 -7.54
N PRO A 108 -6.19 17.37 -8.60
CA PRO A 108 -5.23 16.75 -9.51
C PRO A 108 -3.86 16.52 -8.86
N THR A 109 -3.56 15.26 -8.53
CA THR A 109 -2.31 14.85 -7.83
C THR A 109 -1.04 15.33 -8.51
N ALA A 110 -0.96 15.23 -9.85
CA ALA A 110 0.23 15.64 -10.61
C ALA A 110 0.50 17.14 -10.50
N TYR A 111 -0.55 17.96 -10.44
CA TYR A 111 -0.43 19.40 -10.25
C TYR A 111 -0.01 19.73 -8.82
N LEU A 112 -0.65 19.13 -7.80
CA LEU A 112 -0.31 19.40 -6.40
C LEU A 112 1.15 19.05 -6.06
N ARG A 113 1.75 18.05 -6.71
CA ARG A 113 3.17 17.69 -6.54
C ARG A 113 4.16 18.70 -7.11
N GLN A 114 3.71 19.57 -8.00
CA GLN A 114 4.54 20.66 -8.56
C GLN A 114 4.49 21.91 -7.69
N LEU A 115 3.58 21.95 -6.71
CA LEU A 115 3.43 23.07 -5.81
C LEU A 115 4.31 22.89 -4.57
N PRO A 116 4.88 23.97 -4.02
CA PRO A 116 5.43 23.98 -2.67
C PRO A 116 4.40 23.45 -1.65
N ALA A 117 4.88 22.75 -0.63
CA ALA A 117 4.11 22.17 0.46
C ALA A 117 3.07 23.13 1.07
N PRO A 118 3.34 24.43 1.29
CA PRO A 118 2.31 25.35 1.79
C PRO A 118 1.11 25.50 0.85
N LEU A 119 1.35 25.60 -0.47
CA LEU A 119 0.26 25.72 -1.46
C LEU A 119 -0.47 24.39 -1.62
N ALA A 120 0.25 23.28 -1.73
CA ALA A 120 -0.36 21.95 -1.75
C ALA A 120 -1.21 21.71 -0.50
N GLY A 121 -0.68 22.07 0.67
CA GLY A 121 -1.33 21.92 1.97
C GLY A 121 -2.63 22.71 2.09
N ILE A 122 -2.66 23.97 1.65
CA ILE A 122 -3.89 24.78 1.64
C ILE A 122 -4.96 24.16 0.74
N ASN A 123 -4.59 23.72 -0.47
CA ASN A 123 -5.53 23.08 -1.40
C ASN A 123 -6.10 21.78 -0.81
N LEU A 124 -5.25 20.95 -0.23
CA LEU A 124 -5.66 19.71 0.43
C LEU A 124 -6.55 19.99 1.65
N GLN A 125 -6.20 20.97 2.49
CA GLN A 125 -6.99 21.33 3.66
C GLN A 125 -8.37 21.87 3.28
N TYR A 126 -8.44 22.73 2.25
CA TYR A 126 -9.71 23.21 1.71
C TYR A 126 -10.57 22.06 1.20
N GLY A 127 -9.96 21.14 0.45
CA GLY A 127 -10.60 19.93 -0.03
C GLY A 127 -11.17 19.10 1.11
N LEU A 128 -10.38 18.77 2.12
CA LEU A 128 -10.80 17.99 3.28
C LEU A 128 -11.95 18.66 4.06
N ALA A 129 -11.89 19.98 4.24
CA ALA A 129 -12.91 20.73 4.97
C ALA A 129 -14.23 20.90 4.19
N SER A 130 -14.15 20.92 2.86
CA SER A 130 -15.30 21.15 1.97
C SER A 130 -15.95 19.86 1.47
N HIS A 131 -15.22 18.74 1.50
CA HIS A 131 -15.75 17.44 1.13
C HIS A 131 -16.78 16.97 2.16
N ARG A 132 -17.82 16.26 1.71
CA ARG A 132 -18.77 15.62 2.63
C ARG A 132 -17.98 14.72 3.57
N ALA A 133 -18.20 14.87 4.88
CA ALA A 133 -17.50 14.11 5.92
C ALA A 133 -17.60 12.60 5.65
N GLU A 134 -16.53 12.05 5.08
CA GLU A 134 -16.36 10.63 4.82
C GLU A 134 -15.40 10.07 5.86
N GLN A 135 -15.76 8.94 6.46
CA GLN A 135 -14.82 8.18 7.27
C GLN A 135 -13.77 7.58 6.35
N VAL A 136 -12.50 7.75 6.69
CA VAL A 136 -11.38 7.17 5.96
C VAL A 136 -10.55 6.29 6.86
N LYS A 137 -10.03 5.19 6.30
CA LYS A 137 -9.11 4.29 6.99
C LYS A 137 -7.68 4.66 6.62
N THR A 138 -6.87 4.98 7.62
CA THR A 138 -5.43 5.23 7.49
C THR A 138 -4.64 3.97 7.80
N LEU A 139 -3.49 3.82 7.14
CA LEU A 139 -2.46 2.84 7.48
C LEU A 139 -1.15 3.60 7.73
N GLU A 140 -0.70 3.53 8.98
CA GLU A 140 0.51 4.18 9.48
C GLU A 140 1.59 3.12 9.72
N THR A 141 2.84 3.45 9.43
CA THR A 141 4.00 2.64 9.83
C THR A 141 5.03 3.51 10.51
N GLU A 142 5.71 2.95 11.51
CA GLU A 142 6.76 3.65 12.24
C GLU A 142 8.13 3.06 11.90
N ASP A 143 8.98 3.88 11.29
CA ASP A 143 10.39 3.54 11.03
C ASP A 143 11.24 4.83 11.07
N GLY A 144 11.67 5.24 12.26
CA GLY A 144 12.33 6.52 12.54
C GLY A 144 11.40 7.74 12.48
N ARG A 145 10.36 7.69 11.65
CA ARG A 145 9.24 8.64 11.60
C ARG A 145 7.94 7.89 11.32
N ILE A 146 6.82 8.53 11.60
CA ILE A 146 5.51 7.97 11.28
C ILE A 146 5.16 8.33 9.85
N GLU A 147 5.04 7.32 9.00
CA GLU A 147 4.61 7.47 7.62
C GLU A 147 3.17 7.01 7.44
N LEU A 148 2.39 7.79 6.69
CA LEU A 148 1.10 7.36 6.19
C LEU A 148 1.38 6.56 4.92
N ARG A 149 1.36 5.24 5.02
CA ARG A 149 1.53 4.35 3.86
C ARG A 149 0.33 4.42 2.96
N ALA A 150 -0.85 4.62 3.53
CA ALA A 150 -2.06 4.58 2.76
C ALA A 150 -3.29 5.21 3.43
N LEU A 151 -4.22 5.71 2.61
CA LEU A 151 -5.48 6.32 3.01
C LEU A 151 -6.58 5.85 2.04
N THR A 152 -7.64 5.24 2.55
CA THR A 152 -8.73 4.67 1.74
C THR A 152 -10.09 4.92 2.37
N GLY A 153 -11.16 4.61 1.63
CA GLY A 153 -12.50 4.50 2.21
C GLY A 153 -12.56 3.50 3.38
N PRO A 154 -13.62 3.58 4.19
CA PRO A 154 -13.70 2.89 5.49
C PRO A 154 -13.86 1.37 5.32
N ASP A 155 -14.54 0.95 4.25
CA ASP A 155 -14.85 -0.45 3.95
C ASP A 155 -13.74 -1.18 3.20
N TYR A 156 -12.66 -0.48 2.83
CA TYR A 156 -11.53 -1.10 2.14
C TYR A 156 -10.67 -1.87 3.14
N GLY A 157 -10.93 -3.18 3.24
CA GLY A 157 -10.09 -4.11 3.99
C GLY A 157 -8.71 -4.21 3.37
N ARG A 158 -7.66 -3.85 4.13
CA ARG A 158 -6.28 -4.04 3.70
C ARG A 158 -5.69 -5.28 4.32
N ILE A 159 -4.96 -6.02 3.48
CA ILE A 159 -4.09 -7.12 3.87
C ILE A 159 -2.77 -6.47 4.30
N PHE A 160 -2.32 -6.80 5.51
CA PHE A 160 -0.98 -6.46 5.96
C PHE A 160 0.02 -7.25 5.12
N ASP A 161 1.01 -6.57 4.57
CA ASP A 161 2.09 -7.18 3.79
C ASP A 161 3.35 -7.39 4.61
#